data_AF-A0A1J5SPP1-F1
#
_entry.id   AF-A0A1J5SPP1-F1
#
_cell.length_a   1.000
_cell.length_b   1.000
_cell.length_c   1.000
_cell.angle_alpha   90.00
_cell.angle_beta   90.00
_cell.angle_gamma   90.00
#
_symmetry.space_group_name_H-M   'P 1'
#
loop_
_entity.id
_entity.type
_entity.pdbx_description
1 polymer ?
#
loop_
_entity_poly.entity_id
_entity_poly.type
_entity_poly.pdbx_seq_one_letter_code
_entity_poly.pdbx_strand_id
1 'polypeptide(L)'
;MKLLPALSLTALALCSAVGGVQASELFSRTPEVHVALPLGSTQGQLAAMLSKQGYDGIRLSAVAASPANPHPETNTSLTAHPEQTPLRLGWNGVASKNGQQVQVYVDN
;
A
#
# COMPACT_ATOMS: atom_id res chain seq x y z
N MET A 1 49.26 0.14 41.42
CA MET A 1 47.87 -0.25 41.75
C MET A 1 46.95 0.32 40.68
N LYS A 2 45.95 -0.47 40.27
CA LYS A 2 45.06 -0.28 39.12
C LYS A 2 44.24 1.02 39.17
N LEU A 3 43.99 1.65 38.01
CA LEU A 3 42.67 1.90 37.39
C LEU A 3 42.82 2.76 36.10
N LEU A 4 42.60 2.12 34.95
CA LEU A 4 41.94 2.71 33.75
C LEU A 4 40.41 2.44 33.91
N PRO A 5 39.45 3.02 33.16
CA PRO A 5 39.55 3.62 31.81
C PRO A 5 38.61 4.83 31.50
N ALA A 6 38.79 5.46 30.34
CA ALA A 6 37.69 6.02 29.51
C ALA A 6 38.24 6.20 28.09
N LEU A 7 37.83 5.36 27.12
CA LEU A 7 36.83 5.69 26.07
C LEU A 7 37.19 6.99 25.31
N SER A 8 37.30 7.07 23.99
CA SER A 8 37.05 6.11 22.92
C SER A 8 37.49 6.69 21.57
N LEU A 9 37.86 5.78 20.67
CA LEU A 9 37.67 5.75 19.21
C LEU A 9 38.15 6.92 18.33
N THR A 10 39.35 6.71 17.79
CA THR A 10 39.70 6.57 16.36
C THR A 10 38.74 7.09 15.27
N ALA A 11 39.36 7.89 14.38
CA ALA A 11 38.90 8.31 13.06
C ALA A 11 38.54 7.15 12.12
N LEU A 12 37.64 7.40 11.15
CA LEU A 12 37.88 7.03 9.76
C LEU A 12 36.97 7.82 8.80
N ALA A 13 37.57 8.18 7.67
CA ALA A 13 37.02 8.93 6.56
C ALA A 13 36.19 8.05 5.60
N LEU A 14 35.78 8.68 4.49
CA LEU A 14 35.27 8.12 3.23
C LEU A 14 33.77 7.79 3.18
N CYS A 15 33.02 8.54 2.35
CA CYS A 15 32.83 8.16 0.95
C CYS A 15 31.82 9.11 0.29
N SER A 16 32.25 9.66 -0.84
CA SER A 16 31.43 10.32 -1.84
C SER A 16 30.34 9.37 -2.31
N ALA A 17 29.08 9.72 -2.09
CA ALA A 17 27.96 9.18 -2.87
C ALA A 17 27.05 10.37 -3.22
N VAL A 18 27.42 11.06 -4.31
CA VAL A 18 26.42 11.75 -5.13
C VAL A 18 25.55 10.63 -5.68
N GLY A 19 24.52 10.27 -4.93
CA GLY A 19 23.42 9.48 -5.45
C GLY A 19 22.84 10.31 -6.58
N GLY A 20 23.03 9.85 -7.81
CA GLY A 20 22.34 10.43 -8.96
C GLY A 20 20.86 10.45 -8.65
N VAL A 21 20.31 11.64 -8.43
CA VAL A 21 18.88 11.88 -8.47
C VAL A 21 18.48 11.58 -9.90
N GLN A 22 18.12 10.34 -10.17
CA GLN A 22 17.57 9.95 -11.46
C GLN A 22 16.26 10.71 -11.61
N ALA A 23 16.21 11.58 -12.62
CA ALA A 23 15.04 12.36 -13.00
C ALA A 23 13.93 11.47 -13.60
N SER A 24 13.54 10.41 -12.89
CA SER A 24 12.49 9.47 -13.30
C SER A 24 11.12 9.80 -12.72
N GLU A 25 10.99 10.87 -11.91
CA GLU A 25 9.76 11.17 -11.15
C GLU A 25 8.92 12.33 -11.69
N LEU A 26 8.96 12.63 -13.00
CA LEU A 26 8.00 13.61 -13.56
C LEU A 26 6.58 13.03 -13.67
N PHE A 27 6.42 11.71 -13.55
CA PHE A 27 5.13 11.05 -13.50
C PHE A 27 5.09 10.10 -12.31
N SER A 28 4.53 10.55 -11.19
CA SER A 28 4.17 9.66 -10.08
C SER A 28 3.06 8.73 -10.58
N ARG A 29 3.41 7.50 -10.95
CA ARG A 29 2.42 6.45 -11.22
C ARG A 29 2.15 5.72 -9.93
N THR A 30 0.92 5.83 -9.45
CA THR A 30 0.45 4.98 -8.35
C THR A 30 0.45 3.54 -8.84
N PRO A 31 1.10 2.60 -8.16
CA PRO A 31 1.09 1.20 -8.56
C PRO A 31 -0.32 0.62 -8.42
N GLU A 32 -0.61 -0.38 -9.25
CA GLU A 32 -1.92 -1.02 -9.33
C GLU A 32 -1.75 -2.53 -9.16
N VAL A 33 -2.74 -3.18 -8.55
CA VAL A 33 -2.89 -4.63 -8.52
C VAL A 33 -4.23 -5.01 -9.13
N HIS A 34 -4.17 -5.95 -10.07
CA HIS A 34 -5.33 -6.48 -10.77
C HIS A 34 -5.64 -7.89 -10.29
N VAL A 35 -6.88 -8.12 -9.90
CA VAL A 35 -7.34 -9.36 -9.30
C VAL A 35 -8.49 -9.95 -10.11
N ALA A 36 -8.36 -11.20 -10.54
CA ALA A 36 -9.47 -11.96 -11.09
C ALA A 36 -10.20 -12.70 -9.97
N LEU A 37 -11.46 -12.35 -9.72
CA LEU A 37 -12.36 -13.03 -8.78
C LEU A 37 -13.71 -13.30 -9.43
N PRO A 38 -14.38 -14.42 -9.11
CA PRO A 38 -15.70 -14.72 -9.65
C PRO A 38 -16.73 -13.63 -9.35
N LEU A 39 -17.55 -13.30 -10.35
CA LEU A 39 -18.72 -12.44 -10.17
C LEU A 39 -19.64 -13.01 -9.06
N GLY A 40 -20.06 -12.17 -8.13
CA GLY A 40 -20.80 -12.57 -6.92
C GLY A 40 -19.92 -12.77 -5.68
N SER A 41 -18.60 -12.64 -5.81
CA SER A 41 -17.70 -12.58 -4.67
C SER A 41 -17.84 -11.24 -3.91
N THR A 42 -17.42 -11.21 -2.64
CA THR A 42 -17.49 -10.02 -1.77
C THR A 42 -16.12 -9.37 -1.57
N GLN A 43 -16.12 -8.11 -1.14
CA GLN A 43 -14.89 -7.40 -0.80
C GLN A 43 -14.12 -8.08 0.34
N GLY A 44 -14.80 -8.78 1.25
CA GLY A 44 -14.16 -9.60 2.29
C GLY A 44 -13.33 -10.74 1.69
N GLN A 45 -13.82 -11.38 0.62
CA GLN A 45 -13.07 -12.43 -0.08
C GLN A 45 -11.86 -11.85 -0.83
N LEU A 46 -11.99 -10.67 -1.45
CA LEU A 46 -10.87 -9.95 -2.04
C LEU A 46 -9.82 -9.58 -1.00
N ALA A 47 -10.23 -9.00 0.13
CA ALA A 47 -9.33 -8.64 1.22
C ALA A 47 -8.59 -9.86 1.77
N ALA A 48 -9.29 -10.99 1.97
CA ALA A 48 -8.66 -12.23 2.41
C ALA A 48 -7.62 -12.75 1.41
N MET A 49 -7.88 -12.63 0.11
CA MET A 49 -6.93 -13.02 -0.94
C MET A 49 -5.70 -12.10 -0.95
N LEU A 50 -5.89 -10.79 -0.86
CA LEU A 50 -4.79 -9.81 -0.78
C LEU A 50 -3.92 -10.06 0.47
N SER A 51 -4.54 -10.27 1.64
CA SER A 51 -3.79 -10.61 2.86
C SER A 51 -2.95 -11.88 2.70
N LYS A 52 -3.48 -12.92 2.05
CA LYS A 52 -2.72 -14.16 1.74
C LYS A 52 -1.55 -13.91 0.79
N GLN A 53 -1.59 -12.88 -0.03
CA GLN A 53 -0.52 -12.47 -0.95
C GLN A 53 0.47 -11.46 -0.32
N GLY A 54 0.35 -11.23 0.99
CA GLY A 54 1.24 -10.35 1.75
C GLY A 54 0.92 -8.85 1.59
N TYR A 55 -0.29 -8.51 1.18
CA TYR A 55 -0.76 -7.12 1.26
C TYR A 55 -1.27 -6.82 2.67
N ASP A 56 -1.07 -5.59 3.13
CA ASP A 56 -1.59 -5.05 4.38
C ASP A 56 -2.34 -3.73 4.14
N GLY A 57 -2.83 -3.08 5.20
CA GLY A 57 -3.48 -1.77 5.09
C GLY A 57 -4.70 -1.71 4.16
N ILE A 58 -5.36 -2.85 3.94
CA ILE A 58 -6.44 -3.03 2.95
C ILE A 58 -7.65 -2.19 3.37
N ARG A 59 -8.05 -1.26 2.50
CA ARG A 59 -9.25 -0.44 2.62
C ARG A 59 -10.03 -0.50 1.33
N LEU A 60 -11.09 -1.31 1.34
CA LEU A 60 -12.00 -1.47 0.20
C LEU A 60 -13.25 -0.66 0.46
N SER A 61 -13.70 0.08 -0.56
CA SER A 61 -14.83 0.98 -0.46
C SER A 61 -16.08 0.37 -1.09
N ALA A 62 -17.22 0.53 -0.43
CA ALA A 62 -18.53 0.15 -0.93
C ALA A 62 -19.00 0.95 -2.15
N VAL A 63 -18.34 2.07 -2.47
CA VAL A 63 -18.64 2.92 -3.63
C VAL A 63 -17.40 3.15 -4.48
N ALA A 64 -17.60 3.51 -5.75
CA ALA A 64 -16.52 3.93 -6.63
C ALA A 64 -16.02 5.34 -6.26
N ALA A 65 -14.76 5.62 -6.57
CA ALA A 65 -14.24 6.98 -6.52
C ALA A 65 -14.97 7.87 -7.53
N SER A 66 -15.22 9.13 -7.15
CA SER A 66 -15.87 10.13 -7.98
C SER A 66 -15.23 11.50 -7.77
N PRO A 67 -15.44 12.50 -8.64
CA PRO A 67 -14.91 13.84 -8.40
C PRO A 67 -15.37 14.46 -7.07
N ALA A 68 -16.58 14.12 -6.61
CA ALA A 68 -17.13 14.61 -5.34
C ALA A 68 -16.59 13.83 -4.11
N ASN A 69 -16.10 12.61 -4.32
CA ASN A 69 -15.49 11.78 -3.29
C ASN A 69 -14.36 10.96 -3.92
N PRO A 70 -13.16 11.56 -4.10
CA PRO A 70 -12.06 10.91 -4.81
C PRO A 70 -11.37 9.83 -3.97
N HIS A 71 -11.54 9.86 -2.64
CA HIS A 71 -10.92 8.94 -1.69
C HIS A 71 -11.94 8.28 -0.76
N PRO A 72 -12.95 7.56 -1.30
CA PRO A 72 -14.02 6.99 -0.49
C PRO A 72 -13.51 5.89 0.47
N GLU A 73 -12.32 5.34 0.24
CA GLU A 73 -11.61 4.39 1.10
C GLU A 73 -11.15 4.99 2.44
N THR A 74 -11.17 6.32 2.58
CA THR A 74 -10.85 7.00 3.85
C THR A 74 -12.06 7.16 4.76
N ASN A 75 -13.28 6.95 4.24
CA ASN A 75 -14.50 7.05 4.99
C ASN A 75 -14.87 5.69 5.60
N THR A 76 -14.80 5.60 6.93
CA THR A 76 -15.06 4.36 7.68
C THR A 76 -16.46 3.79 7.44
N SER A 77 -17.47 4.62 7.22
CA SER A 77 -18.84 4.15 6.92
C SER A 77 -18.92 3.44 5.56
N LEU A 78 -18.00 3.74 4.65
CA LEU A 78 -17.91 3.10 3.32
C LEU A 78 -16.99 1.89 3.30
N THR A 79 -16.22 1.64 4.36
CA THR A 79 -15.27 0.52 4.47
C THR A 79 -15.62 -0.47 5.59
N ALA A 80 -16.69 -0.24 6.35
CA ALA A 80 -16.99 -0.97 7.59
C ALA A 80 -17.38 -2.45 7.40
N HIS A 81 -18.01 -2.79 6.27
CA HIS A 81 -18.62 -4.11 6.06
C HIS A 81 -18.17 -4.78 4.74
N PRO A 82 -16.86 -5.01 4.55
CA PRO A 82 -16.35 -5.61 3.30
C PRO A 82 -16.94 -7.01 3.05
N GLU A 83 -17.27 -7.77 4.08
CA GLU A 83 -17.87 -9.10 4.00
C GLU A 83 -19.30 -9.09 3.42
N GLN A 84 -20.02 -7.98 3.56
CA GLN A 84 -21.38 -7.80 3.02
C GLN A 84 -21.39 -7.03 1.70
N THR A 85 -20.26 -6.44 1.33
CA THR A 85 -20.16 -5.56 0.16
C THR A 85 -19.80 -6.39 -1.07
N PRO A 86 -20.63 -6.37 -2.13
CA PRO A 86 -20.31 -7.03 -3.39
C PRO A 86 -19.04 -6.45 -4.03
N LEU A 87 -18.26 -7.29 -4.70
CA LEU A 87 -17.18 -6.81 -5.56
C LEU A 87 -17.74 -6.08 -6.77
N ARG A 88 -17.00 -5.07 -7.22
CA ARG A 88 -17.26 -4.35 -8.47
C ARG A 88 -16.11 -4.60 -9.44
N LEU A 89 -16.39 -4.58 -10.74
CA LEU A 89 -15.33 -4.53 -11.74
C LEU A 89 -14.64 -3.15 -11.69
N GLY A 90 -13.34 -3.14 -11.97
CA GLY A 90 -12.50 -1.96 -11.84
C GLY A 90 -12.09 -1.69 -10.40
N TRP A 91 -11.98 -0.41 -10.04
CA TRP A 91 -11.41 0.00 -8.75
C TRP A 91 -12.30 -0.35 -7.54
N ASN A 92 -11.70 -0.95 -6.52
CA ASN A 92 -12.38 -1.33 -5.28
C ASN A 92 -11.80 -0.68 -4.02
N GLY A 93 -10.59 -0.12 -4.08
CA GLY A 93 -9.94 0.46 -2.90
C GLY A 93 -8.43 0.49 -3.03
N VAL A 94 -7.78 0.51 -1.86
CA VAL A 94 -6.32 0.52 -1.76
C VAL A 94 -5.84 -0.60 -0.83
N ALA A 95 -4.60 -1.02 -1.05
CA ALA A 95 -3.85 -1.87 -0.15
C ALA A 95 -2.40 -1.39 -0.10
N SER A 96 -1.58 -2.01 0.74
CA SER A 96 -0.16 -1.71 0.86
C SER A 96 0.66 -2.98 0.69
N LYS A 97 1.83 -2.88 0.06
CA LYS A 97 2.80 -3.97 -0.08
C LYS A 97 4.21 -3.41 -0.03
N ASN A 98 5.06 -3.99 0.81
CA ASN A 98 6.44 -3.52 1.01
C ASN A 98 6.53 -2.02 1.34
N GLY A 99 5.57 -1.49 2.10
CA GLY A 99 5.51 -0.07 2.47
C GLY A 99 4.97 0.88 1.38
N GLN A 100 4.56 0.36 0.22
CA GLN A 100 4.00 1.15 -0.88
C GLN A 100 2.50 0.90 -1.02
N GLN A 101 1.71 1.98 -1.11
CA GLN A 101 0.28 1.89 -1.39
C GLN A 101 0.03 1.52 -2.86
N VAL A 102 -0.88 0.59 -3.09
CA VAL A 102 -1.35 0.14 -4.41
C VAL A 102 -2.85 0.37 -4.55
N GLN A 103 -3.28 0.66 -5.77
CA GLN A 103 -4.69 0.69 -6.15
C GLN A 103 -5.17 -0.73 -6.47
N VAL A 104 -6.34 -1.12 -5.95
CA VAL A 104 -6.88 -2.48 -6.09
C VAL A 104 -7.98 -2.49 -7.14
N TYR A 105 -7.73 -3.19 -8.24
CA TYR A 105 -8.67 -3.40 -9.34
C TYR A 105 -9.11 -4.85 -9.41
N VAL A 106 -10.36 -5.06 -9.80
CA VAL A 106 -10.92 -6.37 -10.10
C VAL A 106 -11.26 -6.44 -11.58
N ASP A 107 -10.74 -7.46 -12.22
CA ASP A 107 -10.96 -7.73 -13.64
C ASP A 107 -11.87 -8.95 -13.82
N ASN A 108 -12.32 -9.15 -15.06
CA ASN A 108 -13.18 -10.24 -15.49
C ASN A 108 -12.37 -11.38 -16.11
#